data_AF-A0A935JA88-F1
#
_entry.id   AF-A0A935JA88-F1
#
_cell.length_a   1.000
_cell.length_b   1.000
_cell.length_c   1.000
_cell.angle_alpha   90.00
_cell.angle_beta   90.00
_cell.angle_gamma   90.00
#
_symmetry.space_group_name_H-M   'P 1'
#
loop_
_entity.id
_entity.type
_entity.pdbx_description
1 polymer ?
#
loop_
_entity_poly.entity_id
_entity_poly.type
_entity_poly.pdbx_seq_one_letter_code
_entity_poly.pdbx_strand_id
1 'polypeptide(L)'
;MNKRRSPFETSNESMPVVAAPPDLYESLRIAEPRKRSRHWEKQHQSHKAVYRGVDPRLSLRVKSIASDLLVPEGEVARAVIEHALRCYERGEFDLNPRPNPYRLRMTLFPTHDPMPTTIPKIQNKSPKRCGG
;
A
#
# COMPACT_ATOMS: atom_id res chain seq x y z
N MET A 1 52.97 -11.84 -61.77
CA MET A 1 53.05 -11.32 -60.39
C MET A 1 51.64 -10.93 -59.94
N ASN A 2 50.92 -11.86 -59.29
CA ASN A 2 49.54 -11.61 -58.84
C ASN A 2 49.56 -10.94 -57.47
N LYS A 3 49.01 -9.72 -57.38
CA LYS A 3 48.80 -9.02 -56.11
C LYS A 3 47.71 -9.77 -55.34
N ARG A 4 48.10 -10.40 -54.22
CA ARG A 4 47.18 -11.07 -53.29
C ARG A 4 46.35 -10.00 -52.58
N ARG A 5 45.03 -10.02 -52.77
CA ARG A 5 44.09 -9.16 -52.07
C ARG A 5 43.98 -9.65 -50.62
N SER A 6 44.24 -8.78 -49.65
CA SER A 6 44.16 -9.14 -48.23
C SER A 6 42.69 -9.23 -47.80
N PRO A 7 42.31 -10.21 -46.96
CA PRO A 7 40.92 -10.40 -46.53
C PRO A 7 40.45 -9.39 -45.46
N PHE A 8 41.29 -8.42 -45.10
CA PHE A 8 41.02 -7.43 -44.04
C PHE A 8 41.12 -5.98 -44.52
N GLU A 9 41.16 -5.72 -45.83
CA GLU A 9 40.94 -4.36 -46.34
C GLU A 9 39.48 -3.98 -46.07
N THR A 10 39.26 -3.36 -44.91
CA THR A 10 38.01 -2.66 -44.58
C THR A 10 37.79 -1.56 -45.61
N SER A 11 36.88 -1.80 -46.55
CA SER A 11 36.18 -0.76 -47.27
C SER A 11 35.70 0.26 -46.24
N ASN A 12 36.16 1.51 -46.32
CA ASN A 12 35.44 2.62 -45.71
C ASN A 12 34.14 2.83 -46.52
N GLU A 13 33.23 1.88 -46.40
CA GLU A 13 31.86 2.03 -46.81
C GLU A 13 31.16 2.75 -45.66
N SER A 14 30.98 4.06 -45.83
CA SER A 14 30.12 4.85 -44.96
C SER A 14 28.72 4.27 -45.02
N MET A 15 28.38 3.42 -44.04
CA MET A 15 27.01 2.99 -43.84
C MET A 15 26.13 4.23 -43.72
N PRO A 16 24.96 4.30 -44.39
CA PRO A 16 23.98 5.31 -44.02
C PRO A 16 23.66 5.10 -42.54
N VAL A 17 23.70 6.18 -41.76
CA VAL A 17 23.36 6.17 -40.34
C VAL A 17 21.92 5.67 -40.23
N VAL A 18 21.77 4.37 -39.98
CA VAL A 18 20.47 3.77 -39.69
C VAL A 18 20.04 4.42 -38.38
N ALA A 19 19.01 5.27 -38.47
CA ALA A 19 18.41 5.92 -37.31
C ALA A 19 18.20 4.87 -36.22
N ALA A 20 18.67 5.18 -35.00
CA ALA A 20 18.58 4.26 -33.87
C ALA A 20 17.15 3.70 -33.80
N PRO A 21 16.98 2.36 -33.67
CA PRO A 21 15.67 1.78 -33.55
C PRO A 21 14.92 2.45 -32.39
N PRO A 22 13.62 2.75 -32.55
CA PRO A 22 12.85 3.48 -31.54
C PRO A 22 12.96 2.77 -30.18
N ASP A 23 13.07 3.57 -29.12
CA ASP A 23 13.23 3.08 -27.75
C ASP A 23 12.08 2.13 -27.40
N LEU A 24 12.43 0.91 -26.95
CA LEU A 24 11.47 -0.14 -26.61
C LEU A 24 10.47 0.36 -25.58
N TYR A 25 10.89 1.21 -24.64
CA TYR A 25 10.01 1.77 -23.62
C TYR A 25 8.91 2.69 -24.20
N GLU A 26 9.21 3.39 -25.29
CA GLU A 26 8.26 4.29 -25.95
C GLU A 26 7.25 3.53 -26.82
N SER A 27 7.61 2.31 -27.25
CA SER A 27 6.73 1.40 -27.99
C SER A 27 5.79 0.57 -27.10
N LEU A 28 6.00 0.55 -25.77
CA LEU A 28 5.12 -0.15 -24.84
C LEU A 28 3.77 0.57 -24.76
N ARG A 29 2.68 -0.14 -25.05
CA ARG A 29 1.33 0.38 -24.83
C ARG A 29 1.08 0.50 -23.34
N ILE A 30 1.15 1.72 -22.81
CA ILE A 30 0.74 2.03 -21.46
C ILE A 30 -0.78 1.85 -21.40
N ALA A 31 -1.25 0.90 -20.61
CA ALA A 31 -2.69 0.73 -20.38
C ALA A 31 -3.26 2.02 -19.77
N GLU A 32 -4.33 2.55 -20.38
CA GLU A 32 -4.98 3.73 -19.84
C GLU A 32 -5.47 3.47 -18.41
N PRO A 33 -5.28 4.43 -17.47
CA PRO A 33 -5.77 4.28 -16.11
C PRO A 33 -7.27 3.99 -16.10
N ARG A 34 -7.64 2.79 -15.65
CA ARG A 34 -9.05 2.38 -15.59
C ARG A 34 -9.80 3.24 -14.57
N LYS A 35 -10.78 4.02 -15.01
CA LYS A 35 -11.68 4.77 -14.12
C LYS A 35 -12.57 3.79 -13.35
N ARG A 36 -12.20 3.47 -12.10
CA ARG A 36 -13.07 2.71 -11.19
C ARG A 36 -14.22 3.60 -10.71
N SER A 37 -15.44 3.23 -11.07
CA SER A 37 -16.67 3.74 -10.47
C SER A 37 -16.71 3.32 -8.99
N ARG A 38 -16.74 4.29 -8.07
CA ARG A 38 -16.86 4.05 -6.61
C ARG A 38 -18.30 4.24 -6.10
N HIS A 39 -19.29 4.22 -6.99
CA HIS A 39 -20.67 4.57 -6.67
C HIS A 39 -21.28 3.57 -5.69
N TRP A 40 -21.02 2.28 -5.91
CA TRP A 40 -21.49 1.22 -5.02
C TRP A 40 -20.91 1.36 -3.62
N GLU A 41 -19.60 1.60 -3.47
CA GLU A 41 -19.00 1.77 -2.14
C GLU A 41 -19.54 3.01 -1.43
N LYS A 42 -19.79 4.11 -2.15
CA LYS A 42 -20.39 5.32 -1.58
C LYS A 42 -21.81 5.07 -1.07
N GLN A 43 -22.63 4.34 -1.83
CA GLN A 43 -24.00 4.02 -1.45
C GLN A 43 -24.07 3.10 -0.22
N HIS A 44 -23.09 2.21 -0.05
CA HIS A 44 -23.06 1.23 1.05
C HIS A 44 -22.12 1.62 2.18
N GLN A 45 -21.68 2.89 2.22
CA GLN A 45 -20.73 3.36 3.22
C GLN A 45 -21.28 3.24 4.66
N SER A 46 -22.59 3.37 4.84
CA SER A 46 -23.26 3.22 6.15
C SER A 46 -23.22 1.80 6.70
N HIS A 47 -23.13 0.79 5.83
CA HIS A 47 -23.11 -0.62 6.23
C HIS A 47 -21.73 -1.08 6.68
N LYS A 48 -20.71 -0.22 6.59
CA LYS A 48 -19.31 -0.57 6.85
C LYS A 48 -18.65 0.42 7.80
N ALA A 49 -18.32 -0.06 8.98
CA ALA A 49 -17.38 0.62 9.88
C ALA A 49 -15.96 0.07 9.66
N VAL A 50 -14.94 0.95 9.63
CA VAL A 50 -13.54 0.54 9.54
C VAL A 50 -12.76 1.16 10.70
N TYR A 51 -12.31 0.30 11.60
CA TYR A 51 -11.44 0.66 12.71
C TYR A 51 -10.00 0.30 12.37
N ARG A 52 -9.07 1.22 12.66
CA ARG A 52 -7.63 1.01 12.53
C ARG A 52 -7.01 0.79 13.89
N GLY A 53 -5.82 0.18 13.95
CA GLY A 53 -5.08 -0.02 15.21
C GLY A 53 -5.59 -1.17 16.08
N VAL A 54 -6.43 -2.06 15.54
CA VAL A 54 -6.74 -3.32 16.23
C VAL A 54 -5.45 -4.11 16.46
N ASP A 55 -5.26 -4.66 17.66
CA ASP A 55 -4.10 -5.49 18.00
C ASP A 55 -3.97 -6.64 16.96
N PRO A 56 -2.80 -6.80 16.31
CA PRO A 56 -2.58 -7.90 15.37
C PRO A 56 -2.87 -9.27 15.96
N ARG A 57 -2.57 -9.50 17.26
CA ARG A 57 -2.85 -10.78 17.92
C ARG A 57 -4.35 -11.06 17.99
N LEU A 58 -5.16 -10.04 18.28
CA LEU A 58 -6.62 -10.15 18.29
C LEU A 58 -7.15 -10.48 16.89
N SER A 59 -6.65 -9.78 15.87
CA SER A 59 -7.07 -10.03 14.49
C SER A 59 -6.74 -11.46 14.02
N LEU A 60 -5.59 -12.01 14.42
CA LEU A 60 -5.22 -13.39 14.12
C LEU A 60 -6.17 -14.40 14.78
N ARG A 61 -6.61 -14.14 16.02
CA ARG A 61 -7.59 -15.00 16.70
C ARG A 61 -8.96 -14.97 16.03
N VAL A 62 -9.42 -13.80 15.60
CA VAL A 62 -10.68 -13.71 14.84
C VAL A 62 -10.58 -14.52 13.54
N LYS A 63 -9.44 -14.45 12.85
CA LYS A 63 -9.17 -15.25 11.65
C LYS A 63 -9.16 -16.75 11.91
N SER A 64 -8.53 -17.20 12.99
CA SER A 64 -8.51 -18.63 13.32
C SER A 64 -9.92 -19.13 13.60
N ILE A 65 -10.70 -18.42 14.42
CA ILE A 65 -12.09 -18.77 14.73
C ILE A 65 -12.95 -18.80 13.46
N ALA A 66 -12.80 -17.81 12.58
CA ALA A 66 -13.52 -17.76 11.30
C ALA A 66 -13.20 -18.96 10.40
N SER A 67 -11.92 -19.36 10.36
CA SER A 67 -11.46 -20.55 9.63
C SER A 67 -12.05 -21.83 10.22
N ASP A 68 -12.05 -21.97 11.55
CA ASP A 68 -12.56 -23.16 12.24
C ASP A 68 -14.08 -23.33 12.04
N LEU A 69 -14.81 -22.22 11.98
CA LEU A 69 -16.26 -22.18 11.80
C LEU A 69 -16.71 -22.10 10.33
N LEU A 70 -15.77 -21.97 9.38
CA LEU A 70 -16.05 -21.79 7.95
C LEU A 70 -16.98 -20.59 7.64
N VAL A 71 -16.81 -19.49 8.37
CA VAL A 71 -17.60 -18.25 8.20
C VAL A 71 -16.70 -17.06 7.84
N PRO A 72 -17.24 -15.97 7.27
CA PRO A 72 -16.45 -14.76 7.03
C PRO A 72 -15.91 -14.13 8.33
N GLU A 73 -14.67 -13.63 8.28
CA GLU A 73 -14.03 -12.93 9.42
C GLU A 73 -14.91 -11.80 9.99
N GLY A 74 -15.64 -11.11 9.12
CA GLY A 74 -16.55 -10.01 9.49
C GLY A 74 -17.73 -10.46 10.35
N GLU A 75 -18.25 -11.67 10.15
CA GLU A 75 -19.37 -12.20 10.95
C GLU A 75 -18.91 -12.56 12.36
N VAL A 76 -17.71 -13.13 12.50
CA VAL A 76 -17.10 -13.38 13.82
C VAL A 76 -16.86 -12.07 14.55
N ALA A 77 -16.26 -11.08 13.88
CA ALA A 77 -16.03 -9.76 14.48
C ALA A 77 -17.33 -9.09 14.92
N ARG A 78 -18.38 -9.17 14.08
CA ARG A 78 -19.71 -8.65 14.39
C ARG A 78 -20.31 -9.34 15.61
N ALA A 79 -20.31 -10.67 15.66
CA ALA A 79 -20.87 -11.43 16.79
C ALA A 79 -20.17 -11.09 18.12
N VAL A 80 -18.84 -10.92 18.10
CA VAL A 80 -18.08 -10.51 19.28
C VAL A 80 -18.47 -9.11 19.75
N ILE A 81 -18.59 -8.15 18.84
CA ILE A 81 -19.00 -6.78 19.18
C ILE A 81 -20.45 -6.75 19.69
N GLU A 82 -21.37 -7.45 19.03
CA GLU A 82 -22.76 -7.56 19.48
C GLU A 82 -22.86 -8.17 20.88
N HIS A 83 -22.07 -9.20 21.17
CA HIS A 83 -22.01 -9.79 22.49
C HIS A 83 -21.49 -8.79 23.53
N ALA A 84 -20.38 -8.09 23.23
CA ALA A 84 -19.82 -7.07 24.13
C ALA A 84 -20.82 -5.94 24.41
N LEU A 85 -21.59 -5.51 23.42
CA LEU A 85 -22.65 -4.50 23.61
C LEU A 85 -23.76 -5.01 24.52
N ARG A 86 -24.23 -6.25 24.36
CA ARG A 86 -25.23 -6.85 25.26
C ARG A 86 -24.71 -6.96 26.70
N CYS A 87 -23.45 -7.32 26.89
CA CYS A 87 -22.83 -7.35 28.22
C CYS A 87 -22.72 -5.95 28.84
N TYR A 88 -22.39 -4.93 28.04
CA TYR A 88 -22.38 -3.54 28.48
C TYR A 88 -23.77 -3.07 28.93
N GLU A 89 -24.81 -3.35 28.14
CA GLU A 89 -26.20 -3.01 28.47
C GLU A 89 -26.69 -3.68 29.77
N ARG A 90 -26.16 -4.86 30.10
CA ARG A 90 -26.48 -5.59 31.33
C ARG A 90 -25.67 -5.13 32.55
N GLY A 91 -24.66 -4.28 32.36
CA GLY A 91 -23.73 -3.88 33.43
C GLY A 91 -22.71 -4.96 33.81
N GLU A 92 -22.54 -5.99 32.97
CA GLU A 92 -21.52 -7.04 33.16
C GLU A 92 -20.13 -6.60 32.64
N PHE A 93 -20.10 -5.52 31.86
CA PHE A 93 -18.91 -5.02 31.20
C PHE A 93 -18.86 -3.50 31.31
N ASP A 94 -17.86 -2.98 32.01
CA ASP A 94 -17.65 -1.53 32.12
C ASP A 94 -16.74 -1.01 31.00
N LEU A 95 -17.28 -0.11 30.18
CA LEU A 95 -16.53 0.62 29.16
C LEU A 95 -16.16 2.01 29.67
N ASN A 96 -14.86 2.32 29.65
CA ASN A 96 -14.32 3.65 29.94
C ASN A 96 -13.80 4.32 28.65
N PRO A 97 -14.69 4.85 27.78
CA PRO A 97 -14.28 5.43 26.52
C PRO A 97 -13.41 6.67 26.76
N ARG A 98 -12.22 6.69 26.16
CA ARG A 98 -11.35 7.87 26.15
C ARG A 98 -11.40 8.51 24.76
N PRO A 99 -11.67 9.82 24.66
CA PRO A 99 -11.64 10.50 23.37
C PRO A 99 -10.23 10.40 22.78
N ASN A 100 -10.15 10.13 21.48
CA ASN A 100 -8.88 10.06 20.77
C ASN A 100 -8.19 11.44 20.80
N PRO A 101 -7.03 11.59 21.46
CA PRO A 101 -6.36 12.88 21.60
C PRO A 101 -5.87 13.44 20.26
N TYR A 102 -5.61 12.58 19.28
CA TYR A 102 -5.07 12.98 17.98
C TYR A 102 -6.13 13.32 16.95
N ARG A 103 -7.44 13.17 17.27
CA ARG A 103 -8.57 13.26 16.32
C ARG A 103 -8.32 12.51 15.00
N LEU A 104 -7.42 11.52 15.02
CA LEU A 104 -7.14 10.67 13.89
C LEU A 104 -8.42 9.85 13.62
N ARG A 105 -8.62 9.46 12.36
CA ARG A 105 -9.69 8.56 11.87
C ARG A 105 -10.00 7.45 12.89
N MET A 106 -11.20 6.85 12.85
CA MET A 106 -11.60 5.70 13.68
C MET A 106 -10.44 4.72 13.97
N THR A 107 -9.74 4.95 15.10
CA THR A 107 -8.49 4.29 15.48
C THR A 107 -8.68 3.82 16.91
N LEU A 108 -8.69 2.51 17.09
CA LEU A 108 -8.55 1.88 18.38
C LEU A 108 -7.05 1.85 18.63
N PHE A 109 -6.51 2.68 19.52
CA PHE A 109 -5.07 2.68 19.79
C PHE A 109 -4.75 1.50 20.70
N PRO A 110 -3.85 0.59 20.30
CA PRO A 110 -3.13 -0.18 21.28
C PRO A 110 -2.03 0.75 21.79
N THR A 111 -2.19 1.29 23.00
CA THR A 111 -1.06 1.84 23.74
C THR A 111 -0.13 0.68 24.06
N HIS A 112 0.71 0.28 23.11
CA HIS A 112 2.02 -0.21 23.50
C HIS A 112 2.83 1.04 23.86
N ASP A 113 3.53 0.99 24.99
CA ASP A 113 4.21 2.11 25.63
C ASP A 113 4.88 3.10 24.65
N PRO A 114 4.93 4.40 24.99
CA PRO A 114 5.67 5.39 24.21
C PRO A 114 7.18 5.14 24.38
N MET A 115 7.73 4.18 23.64
CA MET A 115 9.18 4.14 23.42
C MET A 115 9.50 5.22 22.38
N PRO A 116 10.30 6.24 22.72
CA PRO A 116 10.68 7.29 21.79
C PRO A 116 11.66 6.70 20.78
N THR A 117 11.15 6.13 19.69
CA THR A 117 11.99 5.86 18.53
C THR A 117 12.13 7.17 17.78
N THR A 118 13.03 8.02 18.27
CA THR A 118 13.53 9.18 17.54
C THR A 118 14.24 8.65 16.30
N ILE A 119 13.51 8.51 15.20
CA ILE A 119 14.11 8.34 13.88
C ILE A 119 14.52 9.74 13.43
N PRO A 120 15.82 10.07 13.32
CA PRO A 120 16.22 11.38 12.83
C PRO A 120 15.75 11.56 11.40
N LYS A 121 15.05 12.68 11.15
CA LYS A 121 14.74 13.18 9.81
C LYS A 121 16.07 13.39 9.08
N ILE A 122 16.38 12.53 8.12
CA ILE A 122 17.39 12.83 7.11
C ILE A 122 16.85 13.98 6.26
N GLN A 123 17.33 15.19 6.56
CA GLN A 123 17.07 16.37 5.74
C GLN A 123 18.00 16.30 4.53
N ASN A 124 17.49 15.84 3.40
CA ASN A 124 18.18 16.00 2.13
C ASN A 124 18.18 17.50 1.76
N LYS A 125 19.27 18.19 2.10
CA LYS A 125 19.56 19.52 1.55
C LYS A 125 19.97 19.36 0.09
N SER A 126 19.14 19.83 -0.82
CA SER A 126 19.50 19.99 -2.23
C SER A 126 20.67 20.96 -2.38
N PRO A 127 21.70 20.66 -3.18
CA PRO A 127 22.81 21.58 -3.42
C PRO A 127 22.33 22.78 -4.23
N LYS A 128 22.61 23.99 -3.73
CA LYS A 128 22.41 25.23 -4.48
C LYS A 128 23.43 25.29 -5.61
N ARG A 129 22.95 25.36 -6.85
CA ARG A 129 23.76 25.70 -8.03
C ARG A 129 24.21 27.16 -7.90
N CYS A 130 25.52 27.38 -7.77
CA CYS A 130 26.13 28.67 -8.03
C CYS A 130 26.30 28.82 -9.55
N GLY A 131 25.63 29.79 -10.15
CA GLY A 131 25.92 30.24 -11.51
C GLY A 131 27.06 31.26 -11.46
N GLY A 132 28.01 31.11 -12.39
CA GLY A 132 29.01 32.13 -12.72
C GLY A 132 28.51 33.14 -13.73
#